data_AF-A0A7X4EAL4-F1
#
_entry.id   AF-A0A7X4EAL4-F1
#
_cell.length_a   1.000
_cell.length_b   1.000
_cell.length_c   1.000
_cell.angle_alpha   90.00
_cell.angle_beta   90.00
_cell.angle_gamma   90.00
#
_symmetry.space_group_name_H-M   'P 1'
#
loop_
_entity.id
_entity.type
_entity.pdbx_description
1 polymer ?
#
loop_
_entity_poly.entity_id
_entity_poly.type
_entity_poly.pdbx_seq_one_letter_code
_entity_poly.pdbx_strand_id
1 'polypeptide(L)'
;MNTPLIFDTHACVKRMTKAGVETHVAEAFAAEQVNILEHHIATKTDVAVIQKDIELLRKDTHVAIAQIEAKLTKAISDAQFKTILWLGGYITILVTVAKFL
;
A
#
# COMPACT_ATOMS: atom_id res chain seq x y z
N MET A 1 -20.81 -11.37 -12.30
CA MET A 1 -20.36 -12.63 -12.92
C MET A 1 -19.15 -12.30 -13.78
N ASN A 2 -17.95 -12.66 -13.33
CA ASN A 2 -16.72 -12.44 -14.09
C ASN A 2 -16.59 -13.62 -15.06
N THR A 3 -17.04 -13.46 -16.30
CA THR A 3 -16.93 -14.52 -17.30
C THR A 3 -15.43 -14.73 -17.55
N PRO A 4 -14.86 -15.91 -17.24
CA PRO A 4 -13.46 -16.17 -17.60
C PRO A 4 -13.33 -15.96 -19.11
N LEU A 5 -12.31 -15.21 -19.51
CA LEU A 5 -11.99 -14.98 -20.91
C LEU A 5 -11.43 -16.31 -21.46
N ILE A 6 -12.31 -17.28 -21.75
CA ILE A 6 -11.91 -18.60 -22.23
C ILE A 6 -11.58 -18.44 -23.71
N PHE A 7 -10.29 -18.39 -24.02
CA PHE A 7 -9.82 -18.47 -25.39
C PHE A 7 -9.99 -19.90 -25.91
N ASP A 8 -10.86 -20.09 -26.90
CA ASP A 8 -11.07 -21.38 -27.54
C ASP A 8 -10.01 -21.59 -28.65
N THR A 9 -8.94 -22.27 -28.27
CA THR A 9 -7.81 -22.65 -29.14
C THR A 9 -8.29 -23.43 -30.37
N HIS A 10 -9.23 -24.37 -30.20
CA HIS A 10 -9.70 -25.22 -31.29
C HIS A 10 -10.52 -24.44 -32.31
N ALA A 11 -11.40 -23.55 -31.85
CA ALA A 11 -12.16 -22.67 -32.75
C ALA A 11 -11.25 -21.64 -33.45
N CYS A 12 -10.19 -21.17 -32.78
CA CYS A 12 -9.18 -20.29 -33.38
C CYS A 12 -8.44 -20.99 -34.53
N VAL A 13 -7.86 -22.16 -34.27
CA VAL A 13 -7.15 -22.96 -35.28
C VAL A 13 -8.07 -23.27 -36.46
N LYS A 14 -9.30 -23.74 -36.20
CA LYS A 14 -10.27 -24.05 -37.25
C LYS A 14 -10.61 -22.85 -38.13
N ARG A 15 -10.72 -21.65 -37.56
CA ARG A 15 -10.96 -20.41 -38.33
C ARG A 15 -9.75 -20.02 -39.17
N MET A 16 -8.54 -20.13 -38.63
CA MET A 16 -7.30 -19.80 -39.34
C MET A 16 -7.04 -20.78 -40.49
N THR A 17 -7.22 -22.08 -40.26
CA THR A 17 -7.11 -23.09 -41.31
C THR A 17 -8.15 -22.90 -42.42
N LYS A 18 -9.40 -22.55 -42.05
CA LYS A 18 -10.44 -22.21 -43.04
C LYS A 18 -10.10 -20.95 -43.86
N ALA A 19 -9.30 -20.04 -43.30
CA ALA A 19 -8.80 -18.85 -43.99
C ALA A 19 -7.54 -19.09 -44.83
N GLY A 20 -7.05 -20.35 -44.92
CA GLY A 20 -5.89 -20.72 -45.73
C GLY A 20 -4.55 -20.68 -44.99
N VAL A 21 -4.55 -20.51 -43.66
CA VAL A 21 -3.33 -20.62 -42.84
C VAL A 21 -2.98 -22.09 -42.65
N GLU A 22 -1.71 -22.46 -42.82
CA GLU A 22 -1.26 -23.82 -42.53
C GLU A 22 -1.51 -24.19 -41.06
N THR A 23 -1.94 -25.43 -40.83
CA THR A 23 -2.38 -25.90 -39.51
C THR A 23 -1.31 -25.70 -38.43
N HIS A 24 -0.05 -25.97 -38.75
CA HIS A 24 1.05 -25.83 -37.79
C HIS A 24 1.27 -24.36 -37.37
N VAL A 25 1.06 -23.41 -38.28
CA VAL A 25 1.17 -21.96 -37.99
C VAL A 25 -0.01 -21.51 -37.14
N ALA A 26 -1.21 -22.01 -37.45
CA ALA A 26 -2.41 -21.73 -36.67
C ALA A 26 -2.32 -22.27 -35.24
N GLU A 27 -1.76 -23.47 -35.07
CA GLU A 27 -1.52 -24.08 -33.76
C GLU A 27 -0.46 -23.32 -32.96
N ALA A 28 0.68 -22.97 -33.58
CA ALA A 28 1.72 -22.18 -32.93
C ALA A 28 1.20 -20.81 -32.48
N PHE A 29 0.41 -20.14 -33.32
CA PHE A 29 -0.22 -18.87 -32.97
C PHE A 29 -1.20 -19.01 -31.80
N ALA A 30 -2.08 -20.02 -31.85
CA ALA A 30 -3.07 -20.23 -30.80
C ALA A 30 -2.41 -20.60 -29.46
N ALA A 31 -1.31 -21.37 -29.48
CA ALA A 31 -0.51 -21.69 -28.32
C ALA A 31 0.14 -20.44 -27.70
N GLU A 32 0.72 -19.56 -28.52
CA GLU A 32 1.32 -18.31 -28.02
C GLU A 32 0.27 -17.37 -27.42
N GLN A 33 -0.93 -17.30 -28.00
CA GLN A 33 -2.03 -16.50 -27.46
C GLN A 33 -2.47 -17.00 -26.09
N VAL A 34 -2.55 -18.32 -25.87
CA VAL A 34 -2.83 -18.89 -24.55
C VAL A 34 -1.71 -18.55 -23.57
N ASN A 35 -0.44 -18.70 -23.98
CA ASN A 35 0.72 -18.36 -23.16
C ASN A 35 0.69 -16.90 -22.68
N ILE A 36 0.35 -15.96 -23.56
CA ILE A 36 0.19 -14.54 -23.24
C ILE A 36 -0.99 -14.33 -22.27
N LEU A 37 -2.14 -14.94 -22.53
CA LEU A 37 -3.32 -14.82 -21.66
C LEU A 37 -3.04 -15.35 -20.23
N GLU A 38 -2.31 -16.45 -20.11
CA GLU A 38 -2.00 -17.07 -18.82
C GLU A 38 -0.90 -16.33 -18.04
N HIS A 39 0.15 -15.85 -18.72
CA HIS A 39 1.37 -15.37 -18.05
C HIS A 39 1.55 -13.85 -18.06
N HIS A 40 0.90 -13.13 -18.98
CA HIS A 40 1.20 -11.70 -19.21
C HIS A 40 0.00 -10.78 -18.97
N ILE A 41 -1.18 -11.33 -18.69
CA ILE A 41 -2.36 -10.54 -18.34
C ILE A 41 -2.55 -10.56 -16.83
N ALA A 42 -2.09 -9.50 -16.16
CA ALA A 42 -2.57 -9.20 -14.81
C ALA A 42 -4.09 -9.12 -14.87
N THR A 43 -4.77 -10.03 -14.16
CA THR A 43 -6.22 -10.07 -14.21
C THR A 43 -6.77 -8.82 -13.52
N LYS A 44 -8.01 -8.43 -13.88
CA LYS A 44 -8.71 -7.35 -13.15
C LYS A 44 -8.78 -7.63 -11.64
N THR A 45 -8.72 -8.91 -11.25
CA THR A 45 -8.64 -9.36 -9.86
C THR A 45 -7.32 -8.95 -9.22
N ASP A 46 -6.18 -9.18 -9.88
CA ASP A 46 -4.85 -8.84 -9.35
C ASP A 46 -4.70 -7.34 -9.15
N VAL A 47 -5.18 -6.55 -10.12
CA VAL A 47 -5.21 -5.09 -10.01
C VAL A 47 -6.10 -4.64 -8.84
N ALA A 48 -7.26 -5.26 -8.66
CA ALA A 48 -8.16 -4.94 -7.54
C ALA A 48 -7.56 -5.31 -6.17
N VAL A 49 -6.81 -6.39 -6.09
CA VAL A 49 -6.07 -6.79 -4.87
C VAL A 49 -5.00 -5.75 -4.55
N ILE A 50 -4.17 -5.38 -5.54
CA ILE A 50 -3.12 -4.36 -5.35
C ILE A 50 -3.73 -3.01 -4.93
N GLN A 51 -4.84 -2.59 -5.54
CA GLN A 51 -5.53 -1.36 -5.16
C GLN A 51 -6.01 -1.39 -3.71
N LYS A 52 -6.59 -2.52 -3.28
CA LYS A 52 -7.02 -2.70 -1.89
C LYS A 52 -5.86 -2.63 -0.91
N ASP A 53 -4.74 -3.26 -1.24
CA ASP A 53 -3.54 -3.25 -0.39
C ASP A 53 -2.94 -1.84 -0.29
N ILE A 54 -2.92 -1.08 -1.40
CA ILE A 54 -2.50 0.33 -1.41
C ILE A 54 -3.41 1.19 -0.52
N GLU A 55 -4.73 1.02 -0.59
CA GLU A 55 -5.67 1.75 0.25
C GLU A 55 -5.48 1.45 1.74
N LEU A 56 -5.22 0.18 2.06
CA LEU A 56 -4.98 -0.26 3.44
C LEU A 56 -3.66 0.33 3.96
N LEU A 57 -2.58 0.23 3.17
CA LEU A 57 -1.28 0.82 3.52
C LEU A 57 -1.37 2.35 3.69
N ARG A 58 -2.18 3.04 2.87
CA ARG A 58 -2.42 4.48 2.99
C ARG A 58 -3.15 4.82 4.29
N LYS A 59 -4.13 4.02 4.70
CA LYS A 59 -4.84 4.22 5.98
C LYS A 59 -3.88 4.00 7.16
N ASP A 60 -3.10 2.94 7.14
CA ASP A 60 -2.16 2.60 8.21
C ASP A 60 -1.08 3.68 8.37
N THR A 61 -0.56 4.20 7.25
CA THR A 61 0.41 5.32 7.29
C THR A 61 -0.20 6.60 7.84
N HIS A 62 -1.44 6.95 7.48
CA HIS A 62 -2.12 8.10 8.09
C HIS A 62 -2.33 7.95 9.59
N VAL A 63 -2.74 6.76 10.04
CA VAL A 63 -2.90 6.48 11.48
C VAL A 63 -1.57 6.56 12.20
N ALA A 64 -0.50 6.00 11.63
CA ALA A 64 0.83 6.05 12.22
C ALA A 64 1.34 7.50 12.35
N ILE A 65 1.14 8.33 11.32
CA ILE A 65 1.50 9.76 11.37
C ILE A 65 0.73 10.47 12.49
N ALA A 66 -0.60 10.30 12.57
CA ALA A 66 -1.40 10.93 13.60
C ALA A 66 -0.99 10.51 15.02
N GLN A 67 -0.63 9.23 15.20
CA GLN A 67 -0.11 8.73 16.48
C GLN A 67 1.25 9.32 16.83
N ILE A 68 2.14 9.48 15.86
CA ILE A 68 3.45 10.10 16.05
C ILE A 68 3.29 11.56 16.45
N GLU A 69 2.43 12.31 15.75
CA GLU A 69 2.12 13.71 16.08
C GLU A 69 1.58 13.83 17.50
N ALA A 70 0.59 13.02 17.88
CA ALA A 70 0.03 13.03 19.23
C ALA A 70 1.08 12.70 20.30
N LYS A 71 1.96 11.73 20.05
CA LYS A 71 3.06 11.37 20.96
C LYS A 71 4.07 12.52 21.10
N LEU A 72 4.41 13.20 20.01
CA LEU A 72 5.31 14.35 20.04
C LEU A 72 4.71 15.52 20.80
N THR A 73 3.44 15.87 20.56
CA THR A 73 2.75 16.93 21.30
C THR A 73 2.72 16.63 22.79
N LYS A 74 2.42 15.38 23.17
CA LYS A 74 2.45 14.96 24.57
C LYS A 74 3.85 15.09 25.17
N ALA A 75 4.88 14.58 24.48
CA ALA A 75 6.25 14.64 24.96
C ALA A 75 6.74 16.09 25.13
N ILE A 76 6.36 17.00 24.21
CA ILE A 76 6.66 18.43 24.33
C ILE A 76 5.96 19.03 25.55
N SER A 77 4.69 18.73 25.76
CA SER A 77 3.93 19.23 26.92
C SER A 77 4.52 18.73 28.25
N ASP A 78 4.85 17.45 28.34
CA ASP A 78 5.48 16.84 29.52
C ASP A 78 6.86 17.48 29.78
N ALA A 79 7.64 17.74 28.73
CA ALA A 79 8.94 18.40 28.84
C ALA A 79 8.81 19.87 29.32
N GLN A 80 7.83 20.61 28.79
CA GLN A 80 7.56 21.99 29.22
C GLN A 80 7.13 22.03 30.69
N PHE A 81 6.22 21.16 31.12
CA PHE A 81 5.76 21.10 32.51
C PHE A 81 6.90 20.77 33.48
N LYS A 82 7.74 19.78 33.14
CA LYS A 82 8.92 19.43 33.94
C LYS A 82 9.89 20.60 34.07
N THR A 83 10.10 21.34 32.98
CA THR A 83 10.99 22.51 32.98
C THR A 83 10.44 23.64 33.86
N ILE A 84 9.13 23.90 33.78
CA ILE A 84 8.46 24.91 34.62
C ILE A 84 8.56 24.53 36.10
N LEU A 85 8.29 23.26 36.45
CA LEU A 85 8.43 22.77 37.83
C LEU A 85 9.85 22.94 38.36
N TRP A 86 10.86 22.61 37.55
CA TRP A 86 12.26 22.72 37.95
C TRP A 86 12.68 24.17 38.20
N LEU A 87 12.30 25.09 37.30
CA LEU A 87 12.57 26.52 37.46
C LEU A 87 11.83 27.12 38.67
N GLY A 88 10.57 26.74 38.89
CA GLY A 88 9.80 27.18 40.05
C GLY A 88 10.45 26.74 41.36
N GLY A 89 10.87 25.49 41.45
CA GLY A 89 11.62 24.97 42.59
C GLY A 89 12.90 25.77 42.86
N TYR A 90 13.68 26.04 41.81
CA TYR A 90 14.89 26.84 41.92
C TYR A 90 14.63 28.26 42.46
N ILE A 91 13.61 28.95 41.95
CA ILE A 91 13.23 30.30 42.42
C ILE A 91 12.81 30.27 43.89
N THR A 92 12.02 29.28 44.32
CA THR A 92 11.57 29.18 45.72
C THR A 92 12.73 28.98 46.69
N ILE A 93 13.76 28.21 46.30
CA ILE A 93 14.97 28.00 47.10
C ILE A 93 15.73 29.32 47.23
N LEU A 94 15.96 30.03 46.12
CA LEU A 94 16.67 31.32 46.14
C LEU A 94 16.00 32.35 47.05
N VAL A 95 14.66 32.47 46.96
CA VAL A 95 13.90 33.40 47.80
C VAL A 95 13.98 33.02 49.29
N THR A 96 13.96 31.72 49.59
CA THR A 96 14.05 31.25 50.98
C THR A 96 15.42 31.54 51.59
N VAL A 97 16.50 31.30 50.83
CA VAL A 97 17.87 31.62 51.25
C VAL A 97 18.04 33.14 51.45
N ALA A 98 17.54 33.96 50.52
CA ALA A 98 17.63 35.41 50.61
C ALA A 98 16.86 36.01 51.81
N LYS A 99 15.83 35.34 52.33
CA LYS A 99 15.11 35.76 53.54
C LYS A 99 15.83 35.38 54.84
N PHE A 100 16.76 34.43 54.80
CA PHE A 100 17.50 33.92 55.96
C PHE A 100 18.90 34.52 56.11
N LEU A 101 19.34 35.30 55.12
CA LEU A 101 20.59 36.07 55.13
C LEU A 101 20.33 37.51 55.60
#